data_AF-A0A258EUC2-F1
#
_entry.id   AF-A0A258EUC2-F1
#
_cell.length_a   1.000
_cell.length_b   1.000
_cell.length_c   1.000
_cell.angle_alpha   90.00
_cell.angle_beta   90.00
_cell.angle_gamma   90.00
#
_symmetry.space_group_name_H-M   'P 1'
#
loop_
_entity.id
_entity.type
_entity.pdbx_description
1 polymer ?
#
loop_
_entity_poly.entity_id
_entity_poly.type
_entity_poly.pdbx_seq_one_letter_code
_entity_poly.pdbx_strand_id
1 'polypeptide(L)'
;MLILISPAKTLDYSSPNFKEYTQPDFVSDVKSLVSVMKRKSAEEIAELMHISENLAQLNEERYKTFQKEFNPENSKQALLAFKGDVYTKIDVDTYTEEDFDFAQQHLRILSGLYGLLKPLDLIQPYRLEMGTRLETKKGKNLYEYWDKKIAKAINEAANGQTIINLASQEYFKAVDLKTLKTPVINIHFKEFKNGSYQIIGLFAKQARGMMTNFAIKNKLTDPENLKTFQQEGYEYSEPLSSDQDWVFVR
;
A
#
# COMPACT_ATOMS: atom_id res chain seq x y z
N MET A 1 6.58 -15.23 4.28
CA MET A 1 5.33 -14.71 3.70
C MET A 1 5.57 -13.30 3.17
N LEU A 2 4.78 -12.82 2.20
CA LEU A 2 4.84 -11.44 1.70
C LEU A 2 3.54 -10.71 2.01
N ILE A 3 3.60 -9.59 2.72
CA ILE A 3 2.45 -8.76 3.09
C ILE A 3 2.25 -7.68 2.04
N LEU A 4 1.00 -7.47 1.61
CA LEU A 4 0.60 -6.36 0.75
C LEU A 4 -0.31 -5.40 1.52
N ILE A 5 0.01 -4.11 1.51
CA ILE A 5 -0.87 -3.05 2.06
C ILE A 5 -1.18 -1.97 1.02
N SER A 6 -2.23 -1.20 1.29
CA SER A 6 -2.56 0.01 0.54
C SER A 6 -1.64 1.18 0.92
N PRO A 7 -1.45 2.18 0.03
CA PRO A 7 -0.80 3.43 0.38
C PRO A 7 -1.78 4.31 1.19
N ALA A 8 -1.30 5.46 1.64
CA ALA A 8 -2.15 6.49 2.24
C ALA A 8 -2.24 7.74 1.37
N LYS A 9 -3.31 8.52 1.56
CA LYS A 9 -3.54 9.79 0.85
C LYS A 9 -2.76 10.94 1.47
N THR A 10 -2.56 10.89 2.79
CA THR A 10 -1.76 11.88 3.53
C THR A 10 -0.31 11.44 3.55
N LEU A 11 0.58 12.41 3.36
CA LEU A 11 2.03 12.19 3.36
C LEU A 11 2.67 13.13 4.37
N ASP A 12 3.71 12.65 5.05
CA ASP A 12 4.50 13.38 6.02
C ASP A 12 5.98 13.33 5.62
N TYR A 13 6.53 14.48 5.26
CA TYR A 13 7.92 14.66 4.84
C TYR A 13 8.79 15.28 5.95
N SER A 14 8.36 15.23 7.21
CA SER A 14 9.25 15.49 8.34
C SER A 14 10.49 14.61 8.27
N SER A 15 11.62 15.12 8.77
CA SER A 15 12.90 14.41 8.73
C SER A 15 12.79 13.05 9.43
N PRO A 16 13.07 11.92 8.73
CA PRO A 16 13.03 10.61 9.36
C PRO A 16 14.26 10.39 10.25
N ASN A 17 14.08 9.62 11.33
CA ASN A 17 15.19 9.16 12.17
C ASN A 17 16.04 8.11 11.42
N PHE A 18 15.39 7.18 10.72
CA PHE A 18 16.04 6.15 9.91
C PHE A 18 16.50 6.71 8.56
N LYS A 19 17.75 6.45 8.17
CA LYS A 19 18.40 7.11 7.02
C LYS A 19 18.55 6.24 5.79
N GLU A 20 18.58 4.91 5.93
CA GLU A 20 18.76 4.04 4.77
C GLU A 20 17.52 4.07 3.87
N TYR A 21 17.76 3.95 2.57
CA TYR A 21 16.72 4.02 1.56
C TYR A 21 17.05 3.17 0.34
N THR A 22 16.02 2.85 -0.42
CA THR A 22 16.12 2.22 -1.74
C THR A 22 15.41 3.07 -2.79
N GLN A 23 15.50 2.64 -4.05
CA GLN A 23 14.86 3.29 -5.18
C GLN A 23 13.67 2.43 -5.67
N PRO A 24 12.56 3.05 -6.09
CA PRO A 24 11.43 2.33 -6.69
C PRO A 24 11.85 1.55 -7.93
N ASP A 25 11.29 0.36 -8.12
CA ASP A 25 11.68 -0.51 -9.25
C ASP A 25 11.13 0.00 -10.60
N PHE A 26 9.95 0.65 -10.60
CA PHE A 26 9.23 1.08 -11.82
C PHE A 26 9.47 2.54 -12.21
N VAL A 27 10.71 3.05 -12.11
CA VAL A 27 11.04 4.46 -12.37
C VAL A 27 10.56 4.97 -13.75
N SER A 28 10.65 4.16 -14.79
CA SER A 28 10.24 4.54 -16.15
C SER A 28 8.71 4.70 -16.29
N ASP A 29 7.94 3.85 -15.61
CA ASP A 29 6.49 3.94 -15.55
C ASP A 29 6.05 5.15 -14.73
N VAL A 30 6.68 5.39 -13.56
CA VAL A 30 6.47 6.59 -12.73
C VAL A 30 6.67 7.86 -13.56
N LYS A 31 7.80 7.97 -14.27
CA LYS A 31 8.10 9.12 -15.16
C LYS A 31 7.05 9.30 -16.25
N SER A 32 6.53 8.20 -16.80
CA SER A 32 5.48 8.24 -17.82
C SER A 32 4.17 8.77 -17.26
N LEU A 33 3.73 8.26 -16.10
CA LEU A 33 2.49 8.70 -15.44
C LEU A 33 2.58 10.15 -14.97
N VAL A 34 3.68 10.55 -14.34
CA VAL A 34 3.94 11.96 -13.97
C VAL A 34 3.90 12.85 -15.19
N SER A 35 4.44 12.43 -16.34
CA SER A 35 4.39 13.23 -17.56
C SER A 35 2.97 13.44 -18.08
N VAL A 36 2.04 12.49 -17.86
CA VAL A 36 0.61 12.69 -18.15
C VAL A 36 0.01 13.69 -17.16
N MET A 37 0.26 13.49 -15.87
CA MET A 37 -0.30 14.34 -14.82
C MET A 37 0.20 15.79 -14.88
N LYS A 38 1.46 16.01 -15.24
CA LYS A 38 2.08 17.34 -15.43
C LYS A 38 1.36 18.24 -16.44
N ARG A 39 0.62 17.64 -17.38
CA ARG A 39 -0.12 18.38 -18.43
C ARG A 39 -1.53 18.77 -18.03
N LYS A 40 -2.02 18.31 -16.88
CA LYS A 40 -3.38 18.57 -16.41
C LYS A 40 -3.42 19.84 -15.57
N SER A 41 -4.44 20.67 -15.76
CA SER A 41 -4.74 21.78 -14.86
C SER A 41 -5.26 21.29 -13.50
N ALA A 42 -5.26 22.15 -12.48
CA ALA A 42 -5.94 21.86 -11.22
C ALA A 42 -7.40 21.46 -11.42
N GLU A 43 -8.13 22.10 -12.33
CA GLU A 43 -9.54 21.80 -12.63
C GLU A 43 -9.70 20.37 -13.16
N GLU A 44 -8.88 19.97 -14.14
CA GLU A 44 -8.88 18.60 -14.67
C GLU A 44 -8.47 17.56 -13.62
N ILE A 45 -7.53 17.90 -12.72
CA ILE A 45 -7.12 17.03 -11.62
C ILE A 45 -8.26 16.88 -10.60
N ALA A 46 -8.97 17.97 -10.29
CA ALA A 46 -10.10 17.98 -9.35
C ALA A 46 -11.22 17.06 -9.85
N GLU A 47 -11.57 17.18 -11.13
CA GLU A 47 -12.58 16.33 -11.79
C GLU A 47 -12.12 14.88 -11.83
N LEU A 48 -10.89 14.61 -12.29
CA LEU A 48 -10.34 13.26 -12.44
C LEU A 48 -10.27 12.48 -11.12
N MET A 49 -9.94 13.16 -10.02
CA MET A 49 -9.71 12.53 -8.72
C MET A 49 -10.85 12.72 -7.73
N HIS A 50 -11.89 13.48 -8.11
CA HIS A 50 -13.01 13.87 -7.23
C HIS A 50 -12.53 14.49 -5.91
N ILE A 51 -11.69 15.51 -6.02
CA ILE A 51 -11.08 16.21 -4.87
C ILE A 51 -11.42 17.71 -4.89
N SER A 52 -11.23 18.38 -3.74
CA SER A 52 -11.41 19.82 -3.64
C SER A 52 -10.39 20.58 -4.49
N GLU A 53 -10.74 21.81 -4.86
CA GLU A 53 -9.88 22.70 -5.64
C GLU A 53 -8.51 22.93 -4.97
N ASN A 54 -8.47 23.26 -3.68
CA ASN A 54 -7.22 23.45 -2.94
C ASN A 54 -6.30 22.22 -3.02
N LEU A 55 -6.89 21.03 -2.94
CA LEU A 55 -6.12 19.78 -3.02
C LEU A 55 -5.68 19.49 -4.45
N ALA A 56 -6.46 19.88 -5.45
CA ALA A 56 -6.10 19.75 -6.85
C ALA A 56 -4.95 20.69 -7.23
N GLN A 57 -4.99 21.95 -6.80
CA GLN A 57 -3.89 22.92 -6.95
C GLN A 57 -2.60 22.40 -6.32
N LEU A 58 -2.68 21.88 -5.08
CA LEU A 58 -1.54 21.24 -4.42
C LEU A 58 -0.96 20.09 -5.26
N ASN A 59 -1.80 19.23 -5.84
CA ASN A 59 -1.31 18.11 -6.62
C ASN A 59 -0.82 18.52 -8.01
N GLU A 60 -1.39 19.55 -8.64
CA GLU A 60 -0.84 20.16 -9.84
C GLU A 60 0.60 20.64 -9.59
N GLU A 61 0.82 21.36 -8.50
CA GLU A 61 2.15 21.84 -8.12
C GLU A 61 3.12 20.69 -7.83
N ARG A 62 2.69 19.68 -7.07
CA ARG A 62 3.47 18.45 -6.84
C ARG A 62 3.88 17.79 -8.15
N TYR A 63 2.97 17.66 -9.11
CA TYR A 63 3.31 17.08 -10.40
C TYR A 63 4.27 17.98 -11.16
N LYS A 64 4.04 19.30 -11.26
CA LYS A 64 4.94 20.23 -11.97
C LYS A 64 6.36 20.21 -11.42
N THR A 65 6.50 20.18 -10.10
CA THR A 65 7.78 20.19 -9.36
C THR A 65 8.43 18.81 -9.22
N PHE A 66 7.74 17.74 -9.62
CA PHE A 66 8.25 16.36 -9.54
C PHE A 66 9.57 16.20 -10.31
N GLN A 67 10.60 15.71 -9.62
CA GLN A 67 11.96 15.55 -10.12
C GLN A 67 12.23 14.13 -10.63
N LYS A 68 13.17 13.98 -11.58
CA LYS A 68 13.48 12.68 -12.20
C LYS A 68 14.32 11.76 -11.31
N GLU A 69 15.08 12.36 -10.39
CA GLU A 69 15.98 11.69 -9.47
C GLU A 69 15.41 11.80 -8.06
N PHE A 70 15.41 10.69 -7.33
CA PHE A 70 14.89 10.61 -5.97
C PHE A 70 16.08 10.63 -5.01
N ASN A 71 16.07 11.59 -4.11
CA ASN A 71 17.07 11.73 -3.05
C ASN A 71 16.38 12.16 -1.74
N PRO A 72 17.08 12.09 -0.60
CA PRO A 72 16.48 12.47 0.69
C PRO A 72 16.04 13.94 0.82
N GLU A 73 16.44 14.82 -0.10
CA GLU A 73 16.04 16.24 -0.07
C GLU A 73 14.65 16.46 -0.70
N ASN A 74 14.30 15.63 -1.69
CA ASN A 74 13.03 15.74 -2.43
C ASN A 74 12.06 14.58 -2.17
N SER A 75 12.52 13.53 -1.50
CA SER A 75 11.79 12.27 -1.30
C SER A 75 11.95 11.74 0.12
N LYS A 76 11.07 10.82 0.52
CA LYS A 76 11.16 10.08 1.79
C LYS A 76 10.75 8.63 1.59
N GLN A 77 11.27 7.73 2.41
CA GLN A 77 10.95 6.29 2.37
C GLN A 77 9.44 6.08 2.49
N ALA A 78 8.87 5.21 1.64
CA ALA A 78 7.43 5.01 1.52
C ALA A 78 6.74 4.70 2.87
N LEU A 79 7.30 3.78 3.66
CA LEU A 79 6.74 3.39 4.96
C LEU A 79 6.74 4.55 5.97
N LEU A 80 7.70 5.47 5.86
CA LEU A 80 7.84 6.64 6.74
C LEU A 80 7.08 7.87 6.23
N ALA A 81 6.80 7.93 4.93
CA ALA A 81 6.14 9.04 4.27
C ALA A 81 4.61 8.91 4.33
N PHE A 82 4.07 7.71 4.14
CA PHE A 82 2.62 7.51 4.21
C PHE A 82 2.10 7.69 5.65
N LYS A 83 1.02 8.47 5.80
CA LYS A 83 0.31 8.66 7.07
C LYS A 83 -1.20 8.50 6.87
N GLY A 84 -1.85 7.79 7.78
CA GLY A 84 -3.29 7.50 7.75
C GLY A 84 -3.61 6.26 8.57
N ASP A 85 -4.88 5.86 8.63
CA ASP A 85 -5.39 4.85 9.58
C ASP A 85 -4.59 3.53 9.62
N VAL A 86 -4.06 3.07 8.49
CA VAL A 86 -3.19 1.89 8.42
C VAL A 86 -1.82 2.22 9.04
N TYR A 87 -1.18 3.30 8.59
CA TYR A 87 0.19 3.67 8.94
C TYR A 87 0.34 4.22 10.36
N THR A 88 -0.72 4.81 10.94
CA THR A 88 -0.71 5.22 12.36
C THR A 88 -0.74 4.03 13.31
N LYS A 89 -1.03 2.83 12.80
CA LYS A 89 -1.00 1.57 13.55
C LYS A 89 0.21 0.69 13.18
N ILE A 90 1.06 1.15 12.27
CA ILE A 90 2.39 0.60 12.03
C ILE A 90 3.36 1.52 12.77
N ASP A 91 3.76 1.12 13.98
CA ASP A 91 4.49 1.98 14.92
C ASP A 91 5.98 2.07 14.56
N VAL A 92 6.25 2.65 13.40
CA VAL A 92 7.58 2.74 12.78
C VAL A 92 8.59 3.51 13.62
N ASP A 93 8.14 4.34 14.56
CA ASP A 93 9.02 5.09 15.45
C ASP A 93 9.67 4.16 16.50
N THR A 94 9.12 2.96 16.70
CA THR A 94 9.66 1.92 17.60
C THR A 94 10.45 0.83 16.85
N TYR A 95 10.68 1.00 15.54
CA TYR A 95 11.37 0.01 14.73
C TYR A 95 12.88 0.09 14.95
N THR A 96 13.49 -1.08 15.13
CA THR A 96 14.96 -1.25 15.03
C THR A 96 15.39 -1.35 13.56
N GLU A 97 16.70 -1.34 13.30
CA GLU A 97 17.22 -1.60 11.95
C GLU A 97 16.74 -2.98 11.43
N GLU A 98 16.74 -4.00 12.29
CA GLU A 98 16.22 -5.33 11.97
C GLU A 98 14.72 -5.33 11.63
N ASP A 99 13.92 -4.43 12.23
CA ASP A 99 12.51 -4.22 11.88
C ASP A 99 12.37 -3.63 10.49
N PHE A 100 13.20 -2.66 10.12
CA PHE A 100 13.24 -2.13 8.76
C PHE A 100 13.72 -3.17 7.74
N ASP A 101 14.76 -3.95 8.05
CA ASP A 101 15.26 -5.01 7.16
C ASP A 101 14.20 -6.08 6.92
N PHE A 102 13.54 -6.54 7.98
CA PHE A 102 12.47 -7.50 7.86
C PHE A 102 11.31 -6.94 7.05
N ALA A 103 10.86 -5.71 7.33
CA ALA A 103 9.82 -5.05 6.55
C ALA A 103 10.24 -4.94 5.08
N GLN A 104 11.47 -4.54 4.80
CA GLN A 104 12.00 -4.36 3.44
C GLN A 104 11.91 -5.65 2.62
N GLN A 105 12.09 -6.81 3.26
CA GLN A 105 11.96 -8.12 2.62
C GLN A 105 10.51 -8.61 2.54
N HIS A 106 9.71 -8.39 3.58
CA HIS A 106 8.41 -9.05 3.78
C HIS A 106 7.17 -8.16 3.57
N LEU A 107 7.33 -6.87 3.29
CA LEU A 107 6.23 -5.94 3.04
C LEU A 107 6.34 -5.31 1.65
N ARG A 108 5.20 -5.16 0.97
CA ARG A 108 5.07 -4.29 -0.20
C ARG A 108 3.85 -3.40 -0.08
N ILE A 109 3.97 -2.20 -0.63
CA ILE A 109 2.91 -1.19 -0.65
C ILE A 109 2.47 -1.02 -2.10
N LEU A 110 1.20 -1.34 -2.38
CA LEU A 110 0.62 -1.09 -3.70
C LEU A 110 0.48 0.42 -3.93
N SER A 111 0.62 0.88 -5.18
CA SER A 111 0.57 2.31 -5.48
C SER A 111 0.06 2.58 -6.88
N GLY A 112 -0.85 3.55 -7.03
CA GLY A 112 -1.32 3.96 -8.36
C GLY A 112 -0.21 4.57 -9.21
N LEU A 113 0.70 5.33 -8.60
CA LEU A 113 1.82 5.98 -9.30
C LEU A 113 3.06 5.10 -9.40
N TYR A 114 3.40 4.39 -8.32
CA TYR A 114 4.65 3.63 -8.22
C TYR A 114 4.47 2.13 -8.50
N GLY A 115 3.25 1.64 -8.68
CA GLY A 115 2.93 0.23 -8.92
C GLY A 115 3.06 -0.59 -7.65
N LEU A 116 4.29 -0.94 -7.30
CA LEU A 116 4.66 -1.71 -6.11
C LEU A 116 5.91 -1.08 -5.47
N LEU A 117 5.83 -0.76 -4.19
CA LEU A 117 6.91 -0.15 -3.42
C LEU A 117 7.42 -1.10 -2.33
N LYS A 118 8.73 -1.07 -2.08
CA LYS A 118 9.34 -1.55 -0.84
C LYS A 118 9.21 -0.48 0.26
N PRO A 119 9.21 -0.85 1.55
CA PRO A 119 9.15 0.10 2.67
C PRO A 119 10.14 1.26 2.60
N LEU A 120 11.38 0.99 2.20
CA LEU A 120 12.46 1.96 2.16
C LEU A 120 12.59 2.70 0.81
N ASP A 121 11.70 2.44 -0.16
CA ASP A 121 11.74 3.14 -1.44
C ASP A 121 11.42 4.61 -1.27
N LEU A 122 12.28 5.47 -1.82
CA LEU A 122 12.04 6.91 -1.85
C LEU A 122 10.84 7.26 -2.73
N ILE A 123 9.88 7.97 -2.17
CA ILE A 123 8.75 8.55 -2.89
C ILE A 123 8.75 10.07 -2.77
N GLN A 124 8.42 10.76 -3.85
CA GLN A 124 8.10 12.18 -3.87
C GLN A 124 6.60 12.41 -3.63
N PRO A 125 6.20 13.60 -3.15
CA PRO A 125 4.80 13.91 -2.88
C PRO A 125 3.92 13.75 -4.13
N TYR A 126 2.79 13.05 -3.98
CA TYR A 126 1.84 12.83 -5.07
C TYR A 126 0.44 12.52 -4.52
N ARG A 127 -0.54 12.49 -5.42
CA ARG A 127 -1.82 11.80 -5.19
C ARG A 127 -2.29 11.18 -6.49
N LEU A 128 -2.31 9.84 -6.54
CA LEU A 128 -2.85 9.07 -7.66
C LEU A 128 -3.34 7.74 -7.11
N GLU A 129 -4.64 7.67 -6.87
CA GLU A 129 -5.30 6.49 -6.31
C GLU A 129 -5.44 5.42 -7.40
N MET A 130 -5.36 4.13 -7.05
CA MET A 130 -5.38 3.06 -8.05
C MET A 130 -6.69 3.04 -8.85
N GLY A 131 -7.80 3.46 -8.22
CA GLY A 131 -9.10 3.58 -8.88
C GLY A 131 -9.22 4.71 -9.91
N THR A 132 -8.24 5.60 -10.04
CA THR A 132 -8.32 6.74 -10.97
C THR A 132 -8.39 6.28 -12.44
N ARG A 133 -9.38 6.78 -13.18
CA ARG A 133 -9.57 6.53 -14.62
C ARG A 133 -8.65 7.42 -15.46
N LEU A 134 -7.35 7.33 -15.21
CA LEU A 134 -6.34 8.05 -15.97
C LEU A 134 -6.09 7.34 -17.30
N GLU A 135 -6.53 7.95 -18.40
CA GLU A 135 -6.24 7.45 -19.74
C GLU A 135 -4.79 7.71 -20.13
N THR A 136 -4.16 6.69 -20.69
CA THR A 136 -2.77 6.72 -21.15
C THR A 136 -2.64 5.91 -22.44
N LYS A 137 -1.47 5.96 -23.08
CA LYS A 137 -1.17 5.10 -24.23
C LYS A 137 -1.24 3.59 -23.93
N LYS A 138 -1.18 3.18 -22.66
CA LYS A 138 -1.16 1.77 -22.22
C LYS A 138 -2.53 1.27 -21.74
N GLY A 139 -3.54 2.13 -21.61
CA GLY A 139 -4.85 1.75 -21.08
C GLY A 139 -5.70 2.93 -20.64
N LYS A 140 -6.98 2.67 -20.41
CA LYS A 140 -8.01 3.67 -20.05
C LYS A 140 -8.05 3.99 -18.54
N ASN A 141 -7.32 3.23 -17.74
CA ASN A 141 -7.23 3.38 -16.29
C ASN A 141 -5.93 2.75 -15.79
N LEU A 142 -5.63 2.91 -14.49
CA LEU A 142 -4.39 2.40 -13.91
C LEU A 142 -4.34 0.87 -13.82
N TYR A 143 -5.47 0.18 -13.72
CA TYR A 143 -5.50 -1.30 -13.75
C TYR A 143 -4.98 -1.83 -15.09
N GLU A 144 -5.47 -1.27 -16.20
CA GLU A 144 -4.99 -1.59 -17.55
C GLU A 144 -3.55 -1.14 -17.78
N TYR A 145 -3.17 0.04 -17.25
CA TYR A 145 -1.79 0.53 -17.35
C TYR A 145 -0.78 -0.45 -16.75
N TRP A 146 -1.06 -0.93 -15.53
CA TRP A 146 -0.15 -1.80 -14.78
C TRP A 146 -0.23 -3.26 -15.24
N ASP A 147 -1.37 -3.70 -15.78
CA ASP A 147 -1.60 -5.03 -16.36
C ASP A 147 -0.93 -6.13 -15.49
N LYS A 148 0.06 -6.84 -16.04
CA LYS A 148 0.74 -7.94 -15.35
C LYS A 148 1.97 -7.51 -14.56
N LYS A 149 2.40 -6.24 -14.63
CA LYS A 149 3.68 -5.78 -14.05
C LYS A 149 3.72 -5.94 -12.54
N ILE A 150 2.67 -5.50 -11.85
CA ILE A 150 2.57 -5.58 -10.40
C ILE A 150 2.60 -7.05 -9.95
N ALA A 151 1.80 -7.91 -10.58
CA ALA A 151 1.77 -9.35 -10.25
C ALA A 151 3.12 -10.04 -10.47
N LYS A 152 3.86 -9.68 -11.53
CA LYS A 152 5.23 -10.21 -11.77
C LYS A 152 6.20 -9.77 -10.68
N ALA A 153 6.21 -8.49 -10.32
CA ALA A 153 7.08 -8.00 -9.23
C ALA A 153 6.70 -8.59 -7.86
N ILE A 154 5.41 -8.84 -7.61
CA ILE A 154 4.97 -9.55 -6.41
C ILE A 154 5.50 -10.99 -6.42
N ASN A 155 5.44 -11.72 -7.54
CA ASN A 155 5.98 -13.08 -7.62
C ASN A 155 7.49 -13.11 -7.32
N GLU A 156 8.24 -12.15 -7.86
CA GLU A 156 9.68 -12.01 -7.60
C GLU A 156 9.96 -11.73 -6.12
N ALA A 157 9.24 -10.77 -5.53
CA ALA A 157 9.38 -10.43 -4.12
C ALA A 157 8.94 -11.57 -3.18
N ALA A 158 7.87 -12.28 -3.53
CA ALA A 158 7.34 -13.37 -2.71
C ALA A 158 8.23 -14.61 -2.78
N ASN A 159 8.91 -14.84 -3.91
CA ASN A 159 9.80 -15.99 -4.12
C ASN A 159 9.15 -17.33 -3.69
N GLY A 160 7.88 -17.53 -4.08
CA GLY A 160 7.10 -18.72 -3.74
C GLY A 160 6.47 -18.74 -2.34
N GLN A 161 6.72 -17.71 -1.51
CA GLN A 161 6.04 -17.56 -0.22
C GLN A 161 4.60 -17.08 -0.38
N THR A 162 3.73 -17.49 0.54
CA THR A 162 2.32 -17.05 0.57
C THR A 162 2.20 -15.54 0.68
N ILE A 163 1.26 -14.98 -0.07
CA ILE A 163 0.90 -13.56 -0.02
C ILE A 163 -0.20 -13.35 1.02
N ILE A 164 0.00 -12.39 1.91
CA ILE A 164 -1.01 -11.90 2.86
C ILE A 164 -1.55 -10.58 2.34
N ASN A 165 -2.79 -10.60 1.86
CA ASN A 165 -3.45 -9.40 1.38
C ASN A 165 -4.13 -8.65 2.53
N LEU A 166 -3.46 -7.57 2.97
CA LEU A 166 -3.98 -6.55 3.89
C LEU A 166 -4.31 -5.24 3.16
N ALA A 167 -4.27 -5.22 1.83
CA ALA A 167 -4.65 -4.06 1.02
C ALA A 167 -6.18 -3.98 0.84
N SER A 168 -6.68 -2.79 0.51
CA SER A 168 -8.07 -2.64 0.07
C SER A 168 -8.27 -3.28 -1.30
N GLN A 169 -9.52 -3.65 -1.61
CA GLN A 169 -9.89 -4.19 -2.92
C GLN A 169 -9.57 -3.23 -4.07
N GLU A 170 -9.63 -1.92 -3.84
CA GLU A 170 -9.24 -0.92 -4.84
C GLU A 170 -7.79 -1.12 -5.30
N TYR A 171 -6.86 -1.35 -4.37
CA TYR A 171 -5.45 -1.54 -4.73
C TYR A 171 -5.18 -2.97 -5.18
N PHE A 172 -5.74 -3.96 -4.49
CA PHE A 172 -5.48 -5.37 -4.80
C PHE A 172 -6.03 -5.79 -6.17
N LYS A 173 -7.07 -5.11 -6.68
CA LYS A 173 -7.59 -5.30 -8.04
C LYS A 173 -6.54 -5.05 -9.14
N ALA A 174 -5.47 -4.30 -8.86
CA ALA A 174 -4.37 -4.12 -9.80
C ALA A 174 -3.40 -5.31 -9.86
N VAL A 175 -3.59 -6.31 -9.00
CA VAL A 175 -2.80 -7.54 -9.00
C VAL A 175 -3.51 -8.59 -9.86
N ASP A 176 -2.95 -8.88 -11.05
CA ASP A 176 -3.47 -9.93 -11.92
C ASP A 176 -3.27 -11.32 -11.30
N LEU A 177 -4.34 -11.85 -10.70
CA LEU A 177 -4.34 -13.16 -10.03
C LEU A 177 -3.97 -14.32 -10.96
N LYS A 178 -4.21 -14.19 -12.28
CA LYS A 178 -3.83 -15.21 -13.27
C LYS A 178 -2.31 -15.28 -13.47
N THR A 179 -1.60 -14.19 -13.21
CA THR A 179 -0.14 -14.11 -13.29
C THR A 179 0.54 -14.49 -11.97
N LEU A 180 -0.15 -14.38 -10.84
CA LEU A 180 0.39 -14.82 -9.55
C LEU A 180 0.66 -16.34 -9.54
N LYS A 181 1.78 -16.73 -8.94
CA LYS A 181 2.24 -18.12 -8.84
C LYS A 181 2.16 -18.68 -7.42
N THR A 182 1.83 -17.85 -6.45
CA THR A 182 1.81 -18.21 -5.03
C THR A 182 0.40 -17.98 -4.45
N PRO A 183 -0.01 -18.77 -3.44
CA PRO A 183 -1.29 -18.58 -2.79
C PRO A 183 -1.45 -17.18 -2.20
N VAL A 184 -2.68 -16.69 -2.19
CA VAL A 184 -3.07 -15.43 -1.55
C VAL A 184 -4.06 -15.76 -0.45
N ILE A 185 -3.82 -15.19 0.73
CA ILE A 185 -4.73 -15.20 1.87
C ILE A 185 -5.22 -13.77 2.06
N ASN A 186 -6.52 -13.56 1.95
CA ASN A 186 -7.17 -12.28 2.20
C ASN A 186 -7.56 -12.18 3.67
N ILE A 187 -7.16 -11.10 4.33
CA ILE A 187 -7.51 -10.86 5.72
C ILE A 187 -8.67 -9.88 5.83
N HIS A 188 -9.70 -10.29 6.57
CA HIS A 188 -10.89 -9.49 6.81
C HIS A 188 -11.03 -9.22 8.31
N PHE A 189 -11.23 -7.95 8.66
CA PHE A 189 -11.54 -7.52 10.02
C PHE A 189 -13.00 -7.11 10.09
N LYS A 190 -13.77 -7.76 10.95
CA LYS A 190 -15.20 -7.52 11.15
C LYS A 190 -15.51 -7.19 12.60
N GLU A 191 -16.53 -6.37 12.80
CA GLU A 191 -17.00 -5.93 14.11
C GLU A 191 -18.44 -6.37 14.28
N PHE A 192 -18.82 -6.81 15.48
CA PHE A 192 -20.20 -7.11 15.80
C PHE A 192 -21.01 -5.81 15.94
N LYS A 193 -21.89 -5.54 14.98
CA LYS A 193 -22.75 -4.35 14.97
C LYS A 193 -24.12 -4.68 14.41
N ASN A 194 -25.18 -4.20 15.06
CA ASN A 194 -26.56 -4.43 14.64
C ASN A 194 -26.91 -5.93 14.44
N GLY A 195 -26.42 -6.80 15.33
CA GLY A 195 -26.73 -8.23 15.32
C GLY A 195 -25.94 -9.08 14.31
N SER A 196 -24.94 -8.52 13.63
CA SER A 196 -24.10 -9.25 12.67
C SER A 196 -22.67 -8.72 12.62
N TYR A 197 -21.72 -9.55 12.17
CA TYR A 197 -20.35 -9.13 11.93
C TYR A 197 -20.22 -8.39 10.60
N GLN A 198 -19.74 -7.14 10.64
CA GLN A 198 -19.63 -6.26 9.47
C GLN A 198 -18.26 -5.58 9.40
N ILE A 199 -17.79 -5.30 8.20
CA ILE A 199 -16.54 -4.55 8.01
C ILE A 199 -16.82 -3.06 8.28
N ILE A 200 -16.24 -2.53 9.35
CA ILE A 200 -16.26 -1.09 9.63
C ILE A 200 -14.96 -0.49 9.09
N GLY A 201 -15.06 0.29 8.00
CA GLY A 201 -13.90 0.66 7.19
C GLY A 201 -12.74 1.35 7.94
N LEU A 202 -13.04 2.19 8.93
CA LEU A 202 -12.01 2.81 9.79
C LEU A 202 -11.25 1.77 10.61
N PHE A 203 -11.97 0.92 11.34
CA PHE A 203 -11.37 -0.11 12.19
C PHE A 203 -10.65 -1.17 11.37
N ALA A 204 -11.20 -1.57 10.23
CA ALA A 204 -10.53 -2.50 9.33
C ALA A 204 -9.19 -1.97 8.80
N LYS A 205 -9.07 -0.66 8.51
CA LYS A 205 -7.80 -0.04 8.13
C LYS A 205 -6.80 -0.05 9.29
N GLN A 206 -7.24 0.33 10.49
CA GLN A 206 -6.40 0.30 11.68
C GLN A 206 -5.90 -1.12 11.98
N ALA A 207 -6.78 -2.12 11.91
CA ALA A 207 -6.45 -3.52 12.14
C ALA A 207 -5.46 -4.07 11.09
N ARG A 208 -5.56 -3.65 9.83
CA ARG A 208 -4.54 -3.96 8.81
C ARG A 208 -3.16 -3.43 9.17
N GLY A 209 -3.11 -2.21 9.69
CA GLY A 209 -1.88 -1.61 10.21
C GLY A 209 -1.31 -2.40 11.38
N MET A 210 -2.15 -2.69 12.38
CA MET A 210 -1.78 -3.46 13.56
C MET A 210 -1.27 -4.85 13.22
N MET A 211 -1.92 -5.57 12.31
CA MET A 211 -1.48 -6.90 11.88
C MET A 211 -0.16 -6.84 11.10
N THR A 212 0.02 -5.82 10.27
CA THR A 212 1.30 -5.57 9.57
C THR A 212 2.42 -5.33 10.59
N ASN A 213 2.18 -4.48 11.58
CA ASN A 213 3.11 -4.19 12.67
C ASN A 213 3.44 -5.45 13.48
N PHE A 214 2.41 -6.20 13.87
CA PHE A 214 2.54 -7.46 14.60
C PHE A 214 3.42 -8.46 13.84
N ALA A 215 3.18 -8.65 12.54
CA ALA A 215 3.97 -9.54 11.72
C ALA A 215 5.45 -9.12 11.64
N ILE A 216 5.72 -7.81 11.51
CA ILE A 216 7.09 -7.29 11.41
C ILE A 216 7.82 -7.39 12.74
N LYS A 217 7.22 -6.94 13.85
CA LYS A 217 7.85 -6.96 15.18
C LYS A 217 8.13 -8.38 15.67
N ASN A 218 7.33 -9.36 15.26
CA ASN A 218 7.52 -10.77 15.61
C ASN A 218 8.23 -11.58 14.51
N LYS A 219 8.72 -10.94 13.44
CA LYS A 219 9.44 -11.59 12.33
C LYS A 219 8.70 -12.79 11.74
N LEU A 220 7.37 -12.69 11.60
CA LEU A 220 6.55 -13.83 11.20
C LEU A 220 6.80 -14.19 9.74
N THR A 221 7.32 -15.39 9.48
CA THR A 221 7.53 -15.90 8.12
C THR A 221 6.45 -16.88 7.68
N ASP A 222 5.84 -17.59 8.64
CA ASP A 222 4.73 -18.51 8.44
C ASP A 222 3.38 -17.77 8.59
N PRO A 223 2.53 -17.76 7.55
CA PRO A 223 1.17 -17.21 7.61
C PRO A 223 0.35 -17.68 8.80
N GLU A 224 0.43 -18.96 9.18
CA GLU A 224 -0.43 -19.54 10.22
C GLU A 224 -0.27 -18.83 11.57
N ASN A 225 0.93 -18.30 11.86
CA ASN A 225 1.20 -17.54 13.07
C ASN A 225 0.40 -16.22 13.15
N LEU A 226 -0.13 -15.71 12.04
CA LEU A 226 -1.03 -14.54 12.06
C LEU A 226 -2.36 -14.82 12.77
N LYS A 227 -2.80 -16.08 12.85
CA LYS A 227 -4.03 -16.47 13.57
C LYS A 227 -3.95 -16.17 15.08
N THR A 228 -2.73 -15.98 15.61
CA THR A 228 -2.49 -15.59 17.01
C THR A 228 -2.65 -14.09 17.27
N PHE A 229 -2.93 -13.28 16.23
CA PHE A 229 -3.13 -11.84 16.38
C PHE A 229 -4.35 -11.54 17.25
N GLN A 230 -4.12 -10.83 18.36
CA GLN A 230 -5.15 -10.50 19.37
C GLN A 230 -5.22 -9.01 19.78
N GLN A 231 -4.72 -8.09 18.94
CA GLN A 231 -4.65 -6.68 19.30
C GLN A 231 -6.03 -6.00 19.24
N GLU A 232 -6.26 -5.09 20.19
CA GLU A 232 -7.50 -4.30 20.33
C GLU A 232 -8.78 -5.16 20.41
N GLY A 233 -8.68 -6.42 20.84
CA GLY A 233 -9.80 -7.34 21.00
C GLY A 233 -10.22 -8.12 19.75
N TYR A 234 -9.49 -8.00 18.63
CA TYR A 234 -9.70 -8.88 17.49
C TYR A 234 -9.23 -10.31 17.79
N GLU A 235 -9.90 -11.32 17.24
CA GLU A 235 -9.46 -12.72 17.30
C GLU A 235 -9.77 -13.45 15.99
N TYR A 236 -8.98 -14.46 15.64
CA TYR A 236 -9.24 -15.30 14.47
C TYR A 236 -10.53 -16.12 14.65
N SER A 237 -11.43 -16.06 13.67
CA SER A 237 -12.68 -16.81 13.66
C SER A 237 -12.60 -17.94 12.63
N GLU A 238 -12.27 -19.15 13.10
CA GLU A 238 -12.29 -20.35 12.26
C GLU A 238 -13.65 -20.57 11.57
N PRO A 239 -14.82 -20.43 12.24
CA PRO A 239 -16.12 -20.67 11.61
C PRO A 239 -16.48 -19.68 10.48
N LEU A 240 -15.86 -18.49 10.46
CA LEU A 240 -16.08 -17.47 9.43
C LEU A 240 -14.98 -17.45 8.38
N SER A 241 -13.96 -18.29 8.52
CA SER A 241 -12.79 -18.32 7.64
C SER A 241 -12.86 -19.47 6.64
N SER A 242 -12.09 -19.33 5.57
CA SER A 242 -11.82 -20.35 4.54
C SER A 242 -10.31 -20.43 4.28
N ASP A 243 -9.90 -21.31 3.37
CA ASP A 243 -8.48 -21.44 2.98
C ASP A 243 -7.89 -20.15 2.42
N GLN A 244 -8.71 -19.30 1.78
CA GLN A 244 -8.28 -18.08 1.09
C GLN A 244 -8.74 -16.79 1.78
N ASP A 245 -9.66 -16.88 2.73
CA ASP A 245 -10.24 -15.72 3.42
C ASP A 245 -10.21 -15.97 4.93
N TRP A 246 -9.32 -15.28 5.64
CA TRP A 246 -9.24 -15.36 7.10
C TRP A 246 -9.96 -14.17 7.72
N VAL A 247 -10.88 -14.48 8.62
CA VAL A 247 -11.72 -13.49 9.28
C VAL A 247 -11.28 -13.34 10.72
N PHE A 248 -10.97 -12.11 11.11
CA PHE A 248 -10.75 -11.70 12.48
C PHE A 248 -11.97 -10.88 12.93
N VAL A 249 -12.52 -11.24 14.08
CA VAL A 249 -13.73 -10.62 14.63
C VAL A 249 -13.45 -9.92 15.95
N ARG A 250 -14.24 -8.89 16.24
CA ARG A 250 -14.31 -8.20 17.52
C ARG A 250 -15.76 -7.82 17.82
#